data_AF-A0A7C5Y7H7-F1
#
_entry.id   AF-A0A7C5Y7H7-F1
#
_cell.length_a   1.000
_cell.length_b   1.000
_cell.length_c   1.000
_cell.angle_alpha   90.00
_cell.angle_beta   90.00
_cell.angle_gamma   90.00
#
_symmetry.space_group_name_H-M   'P 1'
#
loop_
_entity.id
_entity.type
_entity.pdbx_description
1 polymer ?
#
loop_
_entity_poly.entity_id
_entity_poly.type
_entity_poly.pdbx_seq_one_letter_code
_entity_poly.pdbx_strand_id
1 'polypeptide(L)'
;NIGVPYDFALTLTMSMRFVPTLAREAQIIIDAQRSRGLELEKGNFIVKLKNYIPILVPLIVNALRRSMSVAEAMESRAFGASPKRSSLVELSFKREDYIALLMIVFFTTVMLLLKFYFHIEDSLNLYLFFTG
;
A
#
# COMPACT_ATOMS: atom_id res chain seq x y z
N ASN A 1 13.52 7.78 -17.10
CA ASN A 1 12.53 7.93 -16.02
C ASN A 1 11.44 6.89 -16.17
N ILE A 2 11.50 5.81 -15.41
CA ILE A 2 10.41 4.81 -15.32
C ILE A 2 9.16 5.56 -14.84
N GLY A 3 8.06 5.40 -15.57
CA GLY A 3 6.99 6.39 -15.78
C GLY A 3 6.02 6.67 -14.63
N VAL A 4 6.46 6.71 -13.38
CA VAL A 4 5.60 7.16 -12.26
C VAL A 4 5.98 8.59 -11.87
N PRO A 5 5.05 9.56 -11.93
CA PRO A 5 5.28 10.91 -11.43
C PRO A 5 5.70 10.89 -9.95
N TYR A 6 6.72 11.68 -9.60
CA TYR A 6 7.23 11.77 -8.23
C TYR A 6 6.13 12.12 -7.22
N ASP A 7 5.21 12.99 -7.62
CA ASP A 7 4.08 13.43 -6.79
C ASP A 7 3.18 12.26 -6.39
N PHE A 8 3.08 11.23 -7.24
CA PHE A 8 2.33 10.01 -6.91
C PHE A 8 3.03 9.19 -5.82
N ALA A 9 4.34 8.96 -5.96
CA ALA A 9 5.12 8.25 -4.96
C ALA A 9 5.14 8.99 -3.60
N LEU A 10 5.23 10.32 -3.64
CA LEU A 10 5.14 11.19 -2.47
C LEU A 10 3.77 11.08 -1.80
N THR A 11 2.69 11.27 -2.58
CA THR A 11 1.32 11.21 -2.08
C THR A 11 1.01 9.84 -1.48
N LEU A 12 1.43 8.76 -2.14
CA LEU A 12 1.26 7.40 -1.63
C LEU A 12 2.01 7.18 -0.31
N THR A 13 3.28 7.60 -0.23
CA THR A 13 4.10 7.46 0.98
C THR A 13 3.49 8.25 2.14
N MET A 14 3.03 9.47 1.90
CA MET A 14 2.36 10.29 2.92
C MET A 14 1.02 9.68 3.33
N SER A 15 0.24 9.16 2.38
CA SER A 15 -1.03 8.49 2.64
C SER A 15 -0.84 7.29 3.57
N MET A 16 0.13 6.43 3.27
CA MET A 16 0.47 5.26 4.11
C MET A 16 0.88 5.67 5.53
N ARG A 17 1.57 6.81 5.70
CA ARG A 17 1.91 7.35 7.02
C ARG A 17 0.71 7.94 7.76
N PHE A 18 -0.24 8.55 7.04
CA PHE A 18 -1.40 9.21 7.64
C PHE A 18 -2.52 8.24 8.01
N VAL A 19 -2.70 7.12 7.31
CA VAL A 19 -3.68 6.08 7.65
C VAL A 19 -3.64 5.68 9.13
N PRO A 20 -2.49 5.26 9.73
CA PRO A 20 -2.45 4.88 11.15
C PRO A 20 -2.73 6.06 12.09
N THR A 21 -2.42 7.28 11.68
CA THR A 21 -2.71 8.49 12.48
C THR A 21 -4.19 8.82 12.47
N LEU A 22 -4.83 8.78 11.29
CA LEU A 22 -6.28 9.00 11.15
C LEU A 22 -7.08 7.93 11.88
N ALA A 23 -6.64 6.66 11.87
CA ALA A 23 -7.29 5.60 12.64
C ALA A 23 -7.29 5.89 14.14
N ARG A 24 -6.16 6.36 14.70
CA ARG A 24 -6.07 6.77 16.10
C ARG A 24 -6.94 7.98 16.41
N GLU A 25 -6.94 9.00 15.55
CA GLU A 25 -7.79 10.18 15.72
C GLU A 25 -9.27 9.82 15.68
N ALA A 26 -9.68 8.96 14.75
CA ALA A 26 -11.04 8.45 14.67
C ALA A 26 -11.44 7.73 15.97
N GLN A 27 -10.56 6.89 16.53
CA GLN A 27 -10.82 6.21 17.79
C GLN A 27 -10.99 7.20 18.96
N ILE A 28 -10.11 8.19 19.06
CA ILE A 28 -10.21 9.25 20.09
C ILE A 28 -11.55 10.00 19.97
N ILE A 29 -11.94 10.35 18.74
CA ILE A 29 -13.21 11.04 18.49
C ILE A 29 -14.40 10.14 18.85
N ILE A 30 -14.36 8.85 18.49
CA ILE A 30 -15.39 7.86 18.85
C ILE A 30 -15.54 7.78 20.36
N ASP A 31 -14.44 7.63 21.09
CA ASP A 31 -14.46 7.49 22.55
C ASP A 31 -14.94 8.78 23.24
N ALA A 32 -14.56 9.94 22.72
CA ALA A 32 -15.06 11.22 23.19
C ALA A 32 -16.57 11.39 22.96
N GLN A 33 -17.09 10.98 21.81
CA GLN A 33 -18.52 11.06 21.51
C GLN A 33 -19.33 10.02 22.29
N ARG A 34 -18.80 8.80 22.48
CA ARG A 34 -19.41 7.79 23.38
C ARG A 34 -19.50 8.30 24.81
N SER A 35 -18.47 8.99 25.30
CA SER A 35 -18.47 9.62 26.63
C SER A 35 -19.53 10.73 26.76
N ARG A 36 -19.93 11.36 25.64
CA ARG A 36 -21.04 12.32 25.57
C ARG A 36 -22.41 11.67 25.40
N GLY A 37 -22.49 10.33 25.48
CA GLY A 37 -23.74 9.57 25.35
C GLY A 37 -24.15 9.23 23.92
N LEU A 38 -23.25 9.40 22.93
CA LEU A 38 -23.55 9.00 21.55
C LEU A 38 -23.54 7.47 21.41
N GLU A 39 -24.71 6.88 21.13
CA GLU A 39 -24.87 5.45 20.90
C GLU A 39 -24.84 5.14 19.38
N LEU A 40 -23.69 4.68 18.88
CA LEU A 40 -23.48 4.42 17.44
C LEU A 40 -24.29 3.23 16.89
N GLU A 41 -24.63 2.27 17.75
CA GLU A 41 -25.24 1.01 17.34
C GLU A 41 -26.78 1.00 17.46
N LYS A 42 -27.37 2.09 17.96
CA LYS A 42 -28.80 2.17 18.24
C LYS A 42 -29.60 2.71 17.06
N GLY A 43 -30.79 2.14 16.86
CA GLY A 43 -31.76 2.56 15.85
C GLY A 43 -31.59 1.88 14.48
N ASN A 44 -32.42 2.33 13.54
CA ASN A 44 -32.46 1.79 12.17
C ASN A 44 -31.20 2.21 11.39
N PHE A 45 -30.95 1.59 10.23
CA PHE A 45 -29.77 1.86 9.40
C PHE A 45 -29.52 3.36 9.12
N ILE A 46 -30.58 4.12 8.82
CA ILE A 46 -30.52 5.57 8.58
C ILE A 46 -30.07 6.33 9.84
N VAL A 47 -30.56 5.92 11.02
CA VAL A 47 -30.19 6.54 12.30
C VAL A 47 -28.73 6.25 12.62
N LYS A 48 -28.28 5.01 12.42
CA LYS A 48 -26.86 4.65 12.57
C LYS A 48 -25.96 5.52 11.70
N LEU A 49 -26.32 5.73 10.43
CA LEU A 49 -25.55 6.58 9.53
C LEU A 49 -25.48 8.03 10.02
N LYS A 50 -26.60 8.58 10.50
CA LYS A 50 -26.61 9.93 11.10
C LYS A 50 -25.74 10.02 12.36
N ASN A 51 -25.69 8.96 13.17
CA ASN A 51 -24.86 8.91 14.37
C ASN A 51 -23.35 8.92 14.07
N TYR A 52 -22.92 8.66 12.83
CA TYR A 52 -21.52 8.82 12.43
C TYR A 52 -21.13 10.26 12.04
N ILE A 53 -22.09 11.13 11.74
CA ILE A 53 -21.81 12.53 11.33
C ILE A 53 -20.96 13.29 12.39
N PRO A 54 -21.26 13.21 13.70
CA PRO A 54 -20.45 13.87 14.74
C PRO A 54 -19.00 13.35 14.86
N ILE A 55 -18.69 12.22 14.23
CA ILE A 55 -17.33 11.66 14.14
C ILE A 55 -16.64 12.11 12.85
N LEU A 56 -17.36 12.04 11.73
CA LEU A 56 -16.82 12.35 10.40
C LEU A 56 -16.43 13.82 10.26
N VAL A 57 -17.28 14.74 10.73
CA VAL A 57 -17.02 16.18 10.63
C VAL A 57 -15.69 16.58 11.29
N PRO A 58 -15.44 16.29 12.58
CA PRO A 58 -14.17 16.64 13.20
C PRO A 58 -12.98 15.91 12.60
N LEU A 59 -13.14 14.64 12.17
CA LEU A 59 -12.06 13.88 11.52
C LEU A 59 -11.63 14.53 10.20
N ILE A 60 -12.59 14.96 9.37
CA ILE A 60 -12.31 15.66 8.10
C ILE A 60 -11.65 17.01 8.36
N VAL A 61 -12.15 17.79 9.32
CA VAL A 61 -11.56 19.09 9.68
C VAL A 61 -10.11 18.92 10.16
N ASN A 62 -9.84 17.91 10.99
CA ASN A 62 -8.49 17.60 11.45
C ASN A 62 -7.57 17.17 10.30
N ALA A 63 -8.07 16.33 9.38
CA ALA A 63 -7.32 15.92 8.19
C ALA A 63 -6.97 17.11 7.28
N LEU A 64 -7.91 18.04 7.05
CA LEU A 64 -7.67 19.25 6.27
C LEU A 64 -6.62 20.14 6.93
N ARG A 65 -6.73 20.39 8.24
CA ARG A 65 -5.73 21.16 9.01
C ARG A 65 -4.34 20.56 8.91
N ARG A 66 -4.26 19.22 9.00
CA ARG A 66 -2.99 18.49 8.86
C ARG A 66 -2.43 18.58 7.45
N SER A 67 -3.28 18.50 6.42
CA SER A 67 -2.84 18.69 5.04
C SER A 67 -2.22 20.07 4.84
N MET A 68 -2.87 21.12 5.35
CA MET A 68 -2.36 22.49 5.27
C MET A 68 -1.03 22.65 6.01
N SER A 69 -0.88 22.11 7.22
CA SER A 69 0.39 22.22 7.96
C SER A 69 1.53 21.45 7.31
N VAL A 70 1.24 20.34 6.63
CA VAL A 70 2.22 19.58 5.85
C VAL A 70 2.63 20.37 4.61
N ALA A 71 1.68 20.98 3.90
CA ALA A 71 1.96 21.82 2.75
C ALA A 71 2.84 23.03 3.13
N GLU A 72 2.49 23.74 4.20
CA GLU A 72 3.27 24.87 4.73
C GLU A 72 4.69 24.45 5.13
N ALA A 73 4.83 23.31 5.81
CA ALA A 73 6.14 22.76 6.18
C ALA A 73 6.98 22.33 4.97
N MET A 74 6.33 21.85 3.90
CA MET A 74 6.99 21.51 2.64
C MET A 74 7.45 22.78 1.90
N GLU A 75 6.62 23.80 1.83
CA GLU A 75 6.96 25.10 1.23
C GLU A 75 8.10 25.78 1.99
N SER A 76 8.07 25.77 3.32
CA SER A 76 9.16 26.28 4.18
C SER A 76 10.51 25.61 3.92
N ARG A 77 10.49 24.32 3.50
CA ARG A 77 11.69 23.56 3.13
C ARG A 77 12.05 23.67 1.64
N ALA A 78 11.43 24.61 0.90
CA ALA A 78 11.60 24.79 -0.53
C ALA A 78 11.33 23.50 -1.34
N PHE A 79 10.42 22.65 -0.86
CA PHE A 79 10.05 21.42 -1.55
C PHE A 79 9.37 21.75 -2.89
N GLY A 80 9.92 21.22 -3.99
CA GLY A 80 9.45 21.55 -5.35
C GLY A 80 10.08 22.80 -5.97
N ALA A 81 10.98 23.51 -5.27
CA ALA A 81 11.64 24.71 -5.81
C ALA A 81 12.71 24.43 -6.87
N SER A 82 13.18 23.18 -7.00
CA SER A 82 14.16 22.76 -8.01
C SER A 82 13.65 21.58 -8.83
N PRO A 83 13.80 21.60 -10.17
CA PRO A 83 13.46 20.47 -11.02
C PRO A 83 14.48 19.31 -10.92
N LYS A 84 15.66 19.55 -10.31
CA LYS A 84 16.68 18.53 -10.09
C LYS A 84 16.39 17.74 -8.82
N ARG A 85 16.05 16.46 -9.00
CA ARG A 85 15.83 15.47 -7.93
C ARG A 85 17.11 15.20 -7.15
N SER A 86 17.05 15.28 -5.82
CA SER A 86 17.99 14.61 -4.91
C SER A 86 17.22 13.55 -4.11
N SER A 87 17.65 12.28 -4.18
CA SER A 87 17.10 11.21 -3.35
C SER A 87 17.97 11.09 -2.12
N LEU A 88 17.44 11.40 -0.93
CA LEU A 88 18.20 11.25 0.32
C LEU A 88 18.43 9.78 0.67
N VAL A 89 17.51 8.91 0.26
CA VAL A 89 17.61 7.46 0.42
C VAL A 89 17.90 6.87 -0.95
N GLU A 90 19.10 6.32 -1.10
CA GLU A 90 19.46 5.48 -2.24
C GLU A 90 19.20 4.03 -1.86
N LEU A 91 18.34 3.37 -2.62
CA LEU A 91 18.10 1.93 -2.49
C LEU A 91 19.29 1.20 -3.10
N SER A 92 20.25 0.82 -2.27
CA SER A 92 21.37 -0.03 -2.68
C SER A 92 21.01 -1.51 -2.50
N PHE A 93 21.21 -2.31 -3.54
CA PHE A 93 21.08 -3.77 -3.44
C PHE A 93 22.07 -4.31 -2.40
N LYS A 94 21.53 -5.03 -1.41
CA LYS A 94 22.34 -5.73 -0.42
C LYS A 94 22.72 -7.11 -0.94
N ARG A 95 23.76 -7.72 -0.36
CA ARG A 95 24.17 -9.09 -0.70
C ARG A 95 23.03 -10.11 -0.49
N GLU A 96 22.18 -9.85 0.48
CA GLU A 96 20.97 -10.63 0.76
C GLU A 96 19.99 -10.62 -0.43
N ASP A 97 19.83 -9.47 -1.10
CA ASP A 97 18.94 -9.35 -2.27
C ASP A 97 19.45 -10.19 -3.44
N TYR A 98 20.79 -10.25 -3.63
CA TYR A 98 21.39 -11.09 -4.66
C TYR A 98 21.18 -12.58 -4.38
N ILE A 99 21.34 -13.02 -3.13
CA ILE A 99 21.12 -14.42 -2.74
C ILE A 99 19.64 -14.79 -2.94
N ALA A 100 18.72 -13.92 -2.53
CA ALA A 100 17.28 -14.13 -2.72
C ALA A 100 16.92 -14.23 -4.21
N LEU A 101 17.49 -13.37 -5.05
CA LEU A 101 17.28 -13.39 -6.49
C LEU A 101 17.81 -14.67 -7.12
N LEU A 102 18.99 -15.14 -6.71
CA LEU A 102 19.60 -16.37 -7.19
C LEU A 102 18.74 -17.59 -6.82
N MET A 103 18.21 -17.65 -5.60
CA MET A 103 17.27 -18.71 -5.20
C MET A 103 15.99 -18.69 -6.03
N ILE A 104 15.39 -17.52 -6.27
CA ILE A 104 14.16 -17.42 -7.08
C ILE A 104 14.42 -17.92 -8.51
N VAL A 105 15.52 -17.49 -9.13
CA VAL A 105 15.87 -17.95 -10.48
C VAL A 105 16.11 -19.45 -10.48
N PHE A 106 16.88 -19.98 -9.53
CA PHE A 106 17.16 -21.41 -9.42
C PHE A 106 15.87 -22.24 -9.31
N PHE A 107 14.97 -21.90 -8.38
CA PHE A 107 13.70 -22.61 -8.22
C PHE A 107 12.83 -22.52 -9.47
N THR A 108 12.75 -21.34 -10.10
CA THR A 108 11.97 -21.15 -11.33
C THR A 108 12.53 -22.00 -12.48
N THR A 109 13.85 -22.04 -12.63
CA THR A 109 14.52 -22.85 -13.67
C THR A 109 14.34 -24.35 -13.42
N VAL A 110 14.52 -24.82 -12.19
CA VAL A 110 14.30 -26.24 -11.83
C VAL A 110 12.86 -26.64 -12.12
N MET A 111 11.89 -25.81 -11.75
CA MET A 111 10.48 -26.11 -11.99
C MET A 111 10.16 -26.19 -13.49
N LEU A 112 10.74 -25.30 -14.31
CA LEU A 112 10.56 -25.32 -15.77
C LEU A 112 11.20 -26.56 -16.40
N LEU A 113 12.38 -26.97 -15.94
CA LEU A 113 13.06 -28.17 -16.45
C LEU A 113 12.30 -29.45 -16.12
N LEU A 114 11.77 -29.56 -14.90
CA LEU A 114 10.91 -30.70 -14.51
C LEU A 114 9.63 -30.74 -15.37
N LYS A 115 9.00 -29.59 -15.60
CA LYS A 115 7.82 -29.49 -16.48
C LYS A 115 8.15 -29.91 -17.93
N PHE A 116 9.31 -29.50 -18.44
CA PHE A 116 9.74 -29.82 -19.80
C PHE A 116 10.05 -31.32 -19.96
N TYR A 117 10.74 -31.91 -18.99
CA TYR A 117 11.04 -33.35 -18.97
C TYR A 117 9.75 -34.19 -18.93
N PHE A 118 8.82 -33.84 -18.04
CA PHE A 118 7.53 -34.53 -17.93
C PHE A 118 6.67 -34.40 -19.20
N HIS A 119 6.69 -33.24 -19.87
CA HIS A 119 5.96 -33.04 -21.14
C HIS A 119 6.55 -33.85 -22.31
N ILE A 120 7.87 -34.04 -22.34
CA ILE A 120 8.53 -34.92 -23.32
C ILE A 120 8.17 -36.39 -23.08
N GLU A 121 8.11 -36.82 -21.83
CA GLU A 121 7.78 -38.21 -21.47
C GLU A 121 6.31 -38.56 -21.76
N ASP A 122 5.38 -37.62 -21.54
CA ASP A 122 3.96 -37.76 -21.95
C ASP A 122 3.78 -37.83 -23.47
N SER A 123 4.53 -37.01 -24.22
CA SER A 123 4.45 -37.02 -25.69
C SER A 123 5.05 -38.29 -26.30
N LEU A 124 6.17 -38.81 -25.77
CA LEU A 124 6.76 -40.08 -26.22
C LEU A 124 5.87 -41.30 -25.92
N ASN A 125 5.20 -41.32 -24.76
CA ASN A 125 4.25 -42.37 -24.39
C ASN A 125 3.03 -42.41 -25.33
N LEU A 126 2.53 -41.25 -25.76
CA LEU A 126 1.40 -41.17 -26.69
C LEU A 126 1.76 -41.69 -28.09
N TYR A 127 3.00 -41.46 -28.56
CA TYR A 127 3.48 -42.02 -29.83
C TYR A 127 3.65 -43.54 -29.78
N LEU A 128 4.24 -44.09 -28.71
CA LEU A 128 4.40 -45.54 -28.54
C LEU A 128 3.05 -46.28 -28.41
N PHE A 129 2.04 -45.66 -27.79
CA PHE A 129 0.68 -46.20 -27.72
C PHE A 129 -0.06 -46.20 -29.07
N PHE A 130 0.27 -45.30 -30.00
CA PHE A 130 -0.37 -45.24 -31.33
C PHE A 130 0.33 -46.12 -32.39
N THR A 131 1.58 -46.54 -32.13
CA THR A 131 2.37 -47.41 -33.03
C THR A 131 2.40 -48.89 -32.61
N GLY A 132 1.71 -49.26 -31.53
CA GLY A 132 1.50 -50.66 -31.10
C GLY A 132 0.06 -51.08 -31.34
#